data_AF-A0A7C1EMY2-F1
#
_entry.id   AF-A0A7C1EMY2-F1
#
_cell.length_a   1.000
_cell.length_b   1.000
_cell.length_c   1.000
_cell.angle_alpha   90.00
_cell.angle_beta   90.00
_cell.angle_gamma   90.00
#
_symmetry.space_group_name_H-M   'P 1'
#
loop_
_entity.id
_entity.type
_entity.pdbx_description
1 polymer ?
#
loop_
_entity_poly.entity_id
_entity_poly.type
_entity_poly.pdbx_seq_one_letter_code
_entity_poly.pdbx_strand_id
1 'polypeptide(L)' 'MPKRKRLSAFQKAQIVLEAIREDKSVTQIATENSVHPNQSHKWKRQALEDFAQLFEDDRKGERARESESLSA' A
#
# COMPACT_ATOMS: atom_id res chain seq x y z
N MET A 1 4.93 11.55 23.62
CA MET A 1 5.04 11.22 22.18
C MET A 1 4.44 9.83 21.95
N PRO A 2 3.29 9.67 21.27
CA PRO A 2 2.79 8.33 20.97
C PRO A 2 3.83 7.62 20.08
N LYS A 3 4.31 6.45 20.52
CA LYS A 3 5.24 5.61 19.74
C LYS A 3 4.56 5.27 18.41
N ARG A 4 5.14 5.70 17.29
CA ARG A 4 4.67 5.34 15.95
C ARG A 4 4.73 3.82 15.81
N LYS A 5 3.57 3.16 15.85
CA LYS A 5 3.45 1.72 15.60
C LYS A 5 3.85 1.48 14.14
N ARG A 6 4.95 0.77 13.93
CA ARG A 6 5.37 0.39 12.57
C ARG A 6 4.49 -0.76 12.12
N LEU A 7 3.65 -0.51 11.12
CA LEU A 7 2.87 -1.55 10.46
C LEU A 7 3.73 -2.26 9.42
N SER A 8 3.72 -3.58 9.45
CA SER A 8 4.35 -4.42 8.43
C SER A 8 3.67 -4.23 7.07
N ALA A 9 4.36 -4.61 5.99
CA ALA A 9 3.78 -4.58 4.64
C ALA A 9 2.49 -5.44 4.57
N PHE A 10 2.50 -6.61 5.21
CA PHE A 10 1.34 -7.50 5.30
C PHE A 10 0.13 -6.83 5.98
N GLN A 11 0.34 -6.15 7.11
CA GLN A 11 -0.74 -5.45 7.81
C GLN A 11 -1.33 -4.31 6.96
N LYS A 12 -0.49 -3.57 6.22
CA LYS A 12 -0.98 -2.55 5.28
C LYS A 12 -1.80 -3.17 4.16
N ALA A 13 -1.36 -4.31 3.63
CA ALA A 13 -2.09 -5.03 2.58
C ALA A 13 -3.46 -5.51 3.07
N GLN A 14 -3.57 -6.04 4.29
CA GLN A 14 -4.87 -6.39 4.89
C GLN A 14 -5.81 -5.18 5.01
N ILE A 15 -5.32 -4.06 5.56
CA ILE A 15 -6.10 -2.81 5.69
C ILE A 15 -6.61 -2.33 4.33
N VAL A 16 -5.76 -2.37 3.31
CA VAL A 16 -6.11 -1.98 1.95
C VAL A 16 -7.13 -2.94 1.34
N LEU A 17 -6.95 -4.25 1.52
CA LEU A 17 -7.86 -5.27 1.01
C LEU A 17 -9.28 -5.09 1.60
N GLU A 18 -9.37 -4.90 2.91
CA GLU A 18 -10.64 -4.58 3.58
C GLU A 18 -11.26 -3.28 3.05
N ALA A 19 -10.43 -2.27 2.80
CA ALA A 19 -10.87 -0.99 2.26
C ALA A 19 -11.31 -1.05 0.78
N ILE A 20 -10.82 -2.02 0.00
CA ILE A 20 -11.25 -2.29 -1.39
C ILE A 20 -12.52 -3.13 -1.40
N ARG A 21 -12.69 -4.06 -0.45
CA ARG A 21 -13.89 -4.88 -0.31
C ARG A 21 -15.13 -4.09 0.12
N GLU A 22 -14.95 -2.87 0.63
CA GLU A 22 -16.01 -1.97 1.10
C GLU A 22 -16.92 -2.55 2.20
N ASP A 23 -16.51 -3.65 2.83
CA ASP A 23 -17.20 -4.32 3.94
C ASP A 23 -17.26 -3.41 5.18
N LYS A 24 -16.25 -2.56 5.34
CA LYS A 24 -16.14 -1.53 6.38
C LYS A 24 -15.66 -0.22 5.75
N SER A 25 -16.09 0.90 6.33
CA SER A 25 -15.57 2.21 5.91
C SER A 25 -14.07 2.33 6.22
N VAL A 26 -13.34 3.08 5.39
CA VAL A 26 -11.91 3.35 5.59
C VAL A 26 -11.63 3.92 6.98
N THR A 27 -12.54 4.75 7.49
CA THR A 27 -12.46 5.34 8.83
C THR A 27 -12.56 4.27 9.93
N GLN A 28 -13.48 3.32 9.80
CA GLN A 28 -13.65 2.24 10.76
C GLN A 28 -12.45 1.30 10.79
N ILE A 29 -11.96 0.89 9.61
CA ILE A 29 -10.75 0.05 9.48
C ILE A 29 -9.54 0.76 10.09
N ALA A 30 -9.43 2.08 9.86
CA ALA A 30 -8.36 2.89 10.42
C ALA A 30 -8.44 2.93 11.96
N THR A 31 -9.62 3.15 12.54
CA THR A 31 -9.83 3.10 14.00
C THR A 31 -9.47 1.74 14.58
N GLU A 32 -9.96 0.64 14.00
CA GLU A 32 -9.68 -0.73 14.47
C GLU A 32 -8.18 -1.04 14.45
N ASN A 33 -7.47 -0.58 13.42
CA ASN A 33 -6.03 -0.81 13.27
C ASN A 33 -5.15 0.25 13.95
N SER A 34 -5.75 1.21 14.67
CA SER A 34 -5.05 2.36 15.27
C SER A 34 -4.22 3.17 14.27
N VAL A 35 -4.76 3.33 13.06
CA VAL A 35 -4.20 4.08 11.94
C VAL A 35 -5.01 5.36 11.74
N HIS A 36 -4.35 6.41 11.27
CA HIS A 36 -5.05 7.64 10.87
C HIS A 36 -5.79 7.41 9.55
N PRO A 37 -7.08 7.80 9.39
CA PRO A 37 -7.86 7.57 8.16
C PRO A 37 -7.15 8.02 6.87
N ASN A 38 -6.49 9.19 6.89
CA ASN A 38 -5.69 9.68 5.75
C ASN A 38 -4.60 8.70 5.28
N GLN A 39 -3.98 7.93 6.19
CA GLN A 39 -2.97 6.94 5.82
C GLN A 39 -3.61 5.75 5.12
N SER A 40 -4.77 5.29 5.60
CA SER A 40 -5.53 4.22 4.96
C SER A 40 -6.02 4.63 3.56
N HIS A 41 -6.50 5.87 3.39
CA HIS A 41 -6.84 6.42 2.08
C HIS A 41 -5.63 6.47 1.13
N LYS A 42 -4.48 6.93 1.64
CA LYS A 42 -3.24 6.96 0.87
C LYS A 42 -2.83 5.57 0.41
N TRP A 43 -2.85 4.57 1.29
CA TRP A 43 -2.51 3.19 0.93
C TRP A 43 -3.51 2.58 -0.04
N LYS A 44 -4.80 2.85 0.12
CA LYS A 44 -5.83 2.40 -0.84
C LYS A 44 -5.54 2.95 -2.23
N ARG A 45 -5.28 4.27 -2.35
CA ARG A 45 -4.96 4.91 -3.63
C ARG A 45 -3.70 4.30 -4.25
N GLN A 46 -2.62 4.23 -3.46
CA GLN A 46 -1.35 3.70 -3.93
C GLN A 46 -1.47 2.24 -4.38
N ALA A 47 -2.18 1.41 -3.61
CA ALA A 47 -2.38 0.03 -3.99
C ALA A 47 -3.19 -0.11 -5.29
N LEU A 48 -4.19 0.74 -5.54
CA LEU A 48 -4.94 0.73 -6.80
C LEU A 48 -4.11 1.21 -8.00
N GLU A 49 -3.24 2.21 -7.80
CA GLU A 49 -2.30 2.69 -8.82
C GLU A 49 -1.27 1.60 -9.17
N ASP A 50 -0.67 1.00 -8.15
CA ASP A 50 0.35 -0.04 -8.31
C ASP A 50 -0.28 -1.40 -8.69
N PHE A 51 -1.59 -1.61 -8.48
CA PHE A 51 -2.27 -2.89 -8.74
C PHE A 51 -2.18 -3.30 -10.21
N ALA A 52 -2.38 -2.33 -11.12
CA ALA A 52 -2.29 -2.58 -12.55
C ALA A 52 -0.89 -3.06 -12.96
N GLN A 53 0.14 -2.50 -12.32
CA GLN A 53 1.54 -2.85 -12.58
C GLN A 53 1.87 -4.28 -12.15
N LEU A 54 1.13 -4.89 -11.21
CA LEU A 54 1.29 -6.29 -10.83
C LEU A 54 0.86 -7.27 -11.94
N PHE A 55 0.02 -6.81 -12.87
CA PHE A 55 -0.46 -7.59 -14.01
C PHE A 55 0.21 -7.19 -15.33
N GLU A 56 0.98 -6.10 -15.35
CA GLU A 56 1.88 -5.80 -16.45
C GLU A 56 3.11 -6.72 -16.37
N ASP A 57 3.35 -7.49 -17.42
CA ASP A 57 4.42 -8.48 -17.56
C ASP A 57 5.78 -7.94 -17.04
N ASP A 58 6.36 -8.66 -16.06
CA ASP A 58 7.52 -8.33 -15.22
C ASP A 58 8.78 -7.83 -15.98
N ARG A 59 8.85 -8.11 -17.30
CA ARG A 59 9.97 -7.72 -18.18
C ARG A 59 10.19 -6.21 -18.31
N LYS A 60 9.26 -5.36 -17.85
CA LYS A 60 9.44 -3.89 -17.81
C LYS A 60 9.92 -3.36 -16.46
N GLY A 61 9.57 -4.00 -15.35
CA GLY A 61 9.90 -3.52 -14.00
C GLY A 61 11.36 -3.73 -13.62
N GLU A 62 11.95 -4.84 -14.06
CA GLU A 62 13.35 -5.20 -13.78
C GLU A 62 14.34 -4.26 -14.50
N ARG A 63 14.05 -3.90 -15.76
CA ARG A 63 14.87 -2.95 -16.55
C ARG A 63 14.92 -1.53 -15.96
N ALA A 64 13.86 -1.09 -15.29
CA ALA A 64 13.82 0.23 -14.67
C ALA A 64 14.71 0.31 -13.41
N ARG A 65 14.89 -0.79 -12.68
CA ARG A 65 15.76 -0.85 -11.49
C ARG A 65 17.22 -1.13 -11.84
N GLU A 66 17.46 -1.91 -12.91
CA GLU A 66 18.81 -2.20 -13.39
C GLU A 66 19.48 -0.96 -14.02
N SER A 67 18.71 -0.12 -14.72
CA SER A 67 19.22 1.11 -15.35
C SER A 67 19.66 2.19 -14.35
N GLU A 68 19.21 2.15 -13.09
CA GLU A 68 19.62 3.09 -12.03
C GLU A 68 20.87 2.59 -11.26
N SER A 69 21.14 1.27 -11.30
CA SER A 69 22.32 0.66 -10.68
C SER A 69 23.56 0.64 -11.58
N LEU A 70 23.40 0.74 -12.91
CA LEU A 70 24.51 0.80 -13.87
C LEU A 70 25.01 2.23 -14.14
N SER A 71 24.39 3.24 -13.53
CA SER A 71 24.74 4.67 -13.68
C SER A 71 25.41 5.28 -12.44
N ALA A 72 25.78 4.48 -11.44
CA ALA A 72 26.54 4.90 -10.25
C ALA A 72 27.89 4.17 -10.21
#